data_AF-A0A349A608-F1
#
_entry.id   AF-A0A349A608-F1
#
_cell.length_a   1.000
_cell.length_b   1.000
_cell.length_c   1.000
_cell.angle_alpha   90.00
_cell.angle_beta   90.00
_cell.angle_gamma   90.00
#
_symmetry.space_group_name_H-M   'P 1'
#
loop_
_entity.id
_entity.type
_entity.pdbx_description
1 polymer ?
#
loop_
_entity_poly.entity_id
_entity_poly.type
_entity_poly.pdbx_seq_one_letter_code
_entity_poly.pdbx_strand_id
1 'polypeptide(L)'
;QMMRHFKPVLTGRLTVKLGHAGGSFPARIAWHASPGIWLYSRKLPEGRYWNVFGLGLPEGSSALPITCEINVPVAGVDRKLGGAFARHRDGRTFVVHRGLIGGAKKGVGKSLFASRFRGVWSALEEGRAVTPVAVIGELSSPRFVRHLSLFVLKIDRLKNLAVASPQLEMSFETVSFREEWIGRAVTETDGSGGLACDHGPIVQDLAAALRARGLRVGNDDRRDLLITDGGGRIGWVLQVIPDSSERAVFDGVAHLLIYGADLPDGCRRVLVLPDGADKPHKERLKKLHVDLLPFAWDENRAVFPDLAALL
;
A
#
# COMPACT_ATOMS: atom_id res chain seq x y z
N GLN A 1 10.85 -16.05 9.82
CA GLN A 1 11.66 -14.86 9.45
C GLN A 1 10.77 -13.61 9.44
N MET A 2 9.80 -13.50 8.52
CA MET A 2 8.81 -12.41 8.42
C MET A 2 8.17 -11.99 9.76
N MET A 3 7.64 -12.92 10.54
CA MET A 3 6.94 -12.63 11.81
C MET A 3 7.82 -11.99 12.88
N ARG A 4 9.15 -12.09 12.79
CA ARG A 4 10.05 -11.50 13.79
C ARG A 4 10.03 -9.98 13.74
N HIS A 5 9.77 -9.40 12.57
CA HIS A 5 9.71 -7.95 12.37
C HIS A 5 8.53 -7.30 13.09
N PHE A 6 7.48 -8.06 13.37
CA PHE A 6 6.33 -7.54 14.11
C PHE A 6 6.61 -7.33 15.60
N LYS A 7 7.55 -8.08 16.19
CA LYS A 7 7.80 -8.08 17.65
C LYS A 7 7.90 -6.68 18.28
N PRO A 8 8.61 -5.69 17.70
CA PRO A 8 8.76 -4.37 18.30
C PRO A 8 7.47 -3.53 18.31
N VAL A 9 6.50 -3.85 17.45
CA VAL A 9 5.28 -3.03 17.26
C VAL A 9 4.01 -3.69 17.82
N LEU A 10 4.12 -4.91 18.35
CA LEU A 10 2.98 -5.59 18.96
C LEU A 10 2.59 -4.91 20.26
N THR A 11 1.31 -4.60 20.41
CA THR A 11 0.74 -4.05 21.64
C THR A 11 0.18 -5.12 22.57
N GLY A 12 0.08 -6.37 22.11
CA GLY A 12 -0.31 -7.47 22.98
C GLY A 12 -0.62 -8.78 22.26
N ARG A 13 -1.21 -9.71 23.02
CA ARG A 13 -1.75 -10.97 22.51
C ARG A 13 -3.16 -11.17 23.05
N LEU A 14 -4.06 -11.63 22.19
CA LEU A 14 -5.48 -11.80 22.52
C LEU A 14 -5.91 -13.23 22.21
N THR A 15 -6.76 -13.80 23.05
CA THR A 15 -7.39 -15.09 22.78
C THR A 15 -8.70 -14.83 22.06
N VAL A 16 -8.84 -15.42 20.88
CA VAL A 16 -10.00 -15.23 19.99
C VAL A 16 -10.43 -16.57 19.41
N LYS A 17 -11.67 -16.63 18.93
CA LYS A 17 -12.12 -17.74 18.09
C LYS A 17 -11.74 -17.43 16.64
N LEU A 18 -10.65 -17.99 16.13
CA LEU A 18 -10.16 -17.72 14.76
C LEU A 18 -10.92 -18.56 13.74
N GLY A 19 -11.55 -17.92 12.76
CA GLY A 19 -12.31 -18.57 11.69
C GLY A 19 -11.47 -18.87 10.45
N HIS A 20 -11.72 -20.00 9.79
CA HIS A 20 -11.14 -20.40 8.51
C HIS A 20 -12.15 -21.23 7.70
N ALA A 21 -11.82 -21.59 6.45
CA ALA A 21 -12.74 -22.29 5.55
C ALA A 21 -13.27 -23.64 6.08
N GLY A 22 -12.59 -24.26 7.05
CA GLY A 22 -12.97 -25.56 7.63
C GLY A 22 -13.59 -25.47 9.03
N GLY A 23 -13.86 -24.26 9.54
CA GLY A 23 -14.43 -24.07 10.88
C GLY A 23 -13.75 -22.95 11.65
N SER A 24 -13.70 -23.09 12.97
CA SER A 24 -13.05 -22.11 13.84
C SER A 24 -12.47 -22.77 15.07
N PHE A 25 -11.41 -22.19 15.63
CA PHE A 25 -10.75 -22.73 16.82
C PHE A 25 -10.22 -21.60 17.72
N PRO A 26 -10.08 -21.84 19.03
CA PRO A 26 -9.43 -20.88 19.93
C PRO A 26 -7.97 -20.66 19.52
N ALA A 27 -7.57 -19.41 19.32
CA ALA A 27 -6.22 -19.03 18.94
C ALA A 27 -5.73 -17.84 19.75
N ARG A 28 -4.44 -17.81 20.06
CA ARG A 28 -3.77 -16.65 20.65
C ARG A 28 -3.11 -15.83 19.55
N ILE A 29 -3.80 -14.80 19.09
CA ILE A 29 -3.30 -13.88 18.06
C ILE A 29 -2.33 -12.87 18.68
N ALA A 30 -1.45 -12.31 17.85
CA ALA A 30 -0.69 -11.11 18.18
C ALA A 30 -1.43 -9.87 17.64
N TRP A 31 -1.46 -8.79 18.41
CA TRP A 31 -2.19 -7.57 18.11
C TRP A 31 -1.23 -6.39 17.92
N HIS A 32 -1.49 -5.58 16.89
CA HIS A 32 -0.81 -4.33 16.57
C HIS A 32 -1.87 -3.22 16.48
N ALA A 33 -2.03 -2.44 17.56
CA ALA A 33 -3.17 -1.55 17.75
C ALA A 33 -3.29 -0.41 16.72
N SER A 34 -2.17 0.08 16.18
CA SER A 34 -2.16 1.11 15.13
C SER A 34 -1.32 0.57 13.97
N PRO A 35 -1.94 0.01 12.91
CA PRO A 35 -3.25 0.42 12.37
C PRO A 35 -4.44 -0.50 12.72
N GLY A 36 -4.34 -1.35 13.74
CA GLY A 36 -5.44 -2.24 14.13
C GLY A 36 -5.41 -3.57 13.39
N ILE A 37 -4.23 -4.18 13.32
CA ILE A 37 -3.97 -5.44 12.63
C ILE A 37 -3.68 -6.54 13.64
N TRP A 38 -4.22 -7.72 13.39
CA TRP A 38 -3.81 -8.94 14.07
C TRP A 38 -3.10 -9.90 13.12
N LEU A 39 -2.28 -10.76 13.71
CA LEU A 39 -1.61 -11.84 13.00
C LEU A 39 -1.57 -13.12 13.84
N TYR A 40 -1.59 -14.24 13.14
CA TYR A 40 -1.34 -15.57 13.70
C TYR A 40 -0.45 -16.35 12.75
N SER A 41 0.56 -17.03 13.29
CA SER A 41 1.50 -17.79 12.50
C SER A 41 1.80 -19.12 13.16
N ARG A 42 1.76 -20.20 12.37
CA ARG A 42 2.25 -21.52 12.78
C ARG A 42 2.89 -22.24 11.60
N LYS A 43 3.90 -23.06 11.89
CA LYS A 43 4.40 -24.06 10.93
C LYS A 43 3.41 -25.21 10.89
N LEU A 44 3.02 -25.64 9.69
CA LEU A 44 2.15 -26.79 9.48
C LEU A 44 2.98 -28.03 9.08
N PRO A 45 2.47 -29.26 9.36
CA PRO A 45 3.18 -30.51 9.04
C PRO A 45 3.53 -30.67 7.57
N GLU A 46 2.70 -30.15 6.67
CA GLU A 46 2.91 -30.18 5.21
C GLU A 46 4.03 -29.27 4.69
N GLY A 47 4.92 -28.78 5.57
CA GLY A 47 6.12 -28.06 5.16
C GLY A 47 5.89 -26.61 4.75
N ARG A 48 4.86 -25.94 5.29
CA ARG A 48 4.60 -24.51 5.07
C ARG A 48 4.37 -23.75 6.36
N TYR A 49 4.53 -22.44 6.31
CA TYR A 49 4.06 -21.52 7.33
C TYR A 49 2.68 -21.00 6.95
N TRP A 50 1.71 -21.18 7.85
CA TRP A 50 0.41 -20.54 7.74
C TRP A 50 0.50 -19.20 8.46
N ASN A 51 0.60 -18.11 7.69
CA ASN A 51 0.70 -16.74 8.19
C ASN A 51 -0.58 -16.01 7.82
N VAL A 52 -1.45 -15.83 8.78
CA VAL A 52 -2.76 -15.20 8.58
C VAL A 52 -2.81 -13.85 9.26
N PHE A 53 -3.49 -12.93 8.61
CA PHE A 53 -3.65 -11.56 9.04
C PHE A 53 -5.12 -11.16 8.93
N GLY A 54 -5.51 -10.23 9.79
CA GLY A 54 -6.77 -9.53 9.63
C GLY A 54 -6.80 -8.18 10.32
N LEU A 55 -7.93 -7.52 10.15
CA LEU A 55 -8.19 -6.17 10.63
C LEU A 55 -9.20 -6.18 11.76
N GLY A 56 -9.03 -5.24 12.69
CA GLY A 56 -9.95 -5.03 13.80
C GLY A 56 -10.01 -6.20 14.77
N LEU A 57 -10.83 -6.05 15.80
CA LEU A 57 -11.23 -7.14 16.67
C LEU A 57 -12.72 -7.41 16.41
N PRO A 58 -13.17 -8.66 16.57
CA PRO A 58 -14.57 -8.98 16.33
C PRO A 58 -15.43 -8.29 17.39
N GLU A 59 -16.61 -7.82 16.99
CA GLU A 59 -17.66 -7.46 17.94
C GLU A 59 -18.28 -8.75 18.50
N GLY A 60 -18.35 -8.85 19.83
CA GLY A 60 -18.96 -9.98 20.54
C GLY A 60 -18.19 -11.31 20.38
N SER A 61 -18.95 -12.42 20.29
CA SER A 61 -18.43 -13.79 20.29
C SER A 61 -18.24 -14.40 18.89
N SER A 62 -18.24 -13.57 17.85
CA SER A 62 -18.11 -14.02 16.46
C SER A 62 -16.71 -14.57 16.17
N ALA A 63 -16.61 -15.50 15.21
CA ALA A 63 -15.32 -16.00 14.78
C ALA A 63 -14.58 -14.91 14.00
N LEU A 64 -13.35 -14.61 14.39
CA LEU A 64 -12.50 -13.59 13.80
C LEU A 64 -12.11 -14.01 12.35
N PRO A 65 -12.52 -13.26 11.32
CA PRO A 65 -12.33 -13.66 9.92
C PRO A 65 -10.94 -13.31 9.41
N ILE A 66 -10.28 -14.25 8.72
CA ILE A 66 -8.99 -14.00 8.06
C ILE A 66 -9.18 -13.07 6.84
N THR A 67 -8.53 -11.91 6.87
CA THR A 67 -8.50 -10.97 5.74
C THR A 67 -7.53 -11.46 4.66
N CYS A 68 -6.33 -11.87 5.05
CA CYS A 68 -5.24 -12.19 4.11
C CYS A 68 -4.36 -13.33 4.63
N GLU A 69 -3.88 -14.18 3.72
CA GLU A 69 -2.88 -15.20 4.02
C GLU A 69 -1.60 -14.92 3.22
N ILE A 70 -0.47 -14.83 3.90
CA ILE A 70 0.87 -14.68 3.28
C ILE A 70 1.66 -15.96 3.60
N ASN A 71 1.11 -17.09 3.17
CA ASN A 71 1.69 -18.40 3.44
C ASN A 71 2.94 -18.60 2.58
N VAL A 72 3.98 -19.17 3.17
CA VAL A 72 5.27 -19.41 2.50
C VAL A 72 5.74 -20.85 2.76
N PRO A 73 6.42 -21.51 1.81
CA PRO A 73 6.96 -22.84 2.04
C PRO A 73 8.14 -22.76 3.03
N VAL A 74 8.41 -23.86 3.73
CA VAL A 74 9.58 -23.97 4.63
C VAL A 74 10.88 -24.02 3.84
N ALA A 75 10.85 -24.64 2.65
CA ALA A 75 11.96 -24.73 1.72
C ALA A 75 11.45 -24.85 0.27
N GLY A 76 12.28 -24.43 -0.68
CA GLY A 76 11.98 -24.53 -2.11
C GLY A 76 10.88 -23.58 -2.57
N VAL A 77 10.30 -23.91 -3.72
CA VAL A 77 9.25 -23.12 -4.39
C VAL A 77 7.95 -23.91 -4.38
N ASP A 78 6.90 -23.34 -3.79
CA ASP A 78 5.53 -23.85 -3.87
C ASP A 78 4.60 -22.79 -4.46
N ARG A 79 4.20 -23.00 -5.71
CA ARG A 79 3.34 -22.08 -6.48
C ARG A 79 1.87 -22.10 -6.05
N LYS A 80 1.47 -23.06 -5.20
CA LYS A 80 0.12 -23.13 -4.64
C LYS A 80 -0.06 -22.13 -3.49
N LEU A 81 1.03 -21.57 -2.96
CA LEU A 81 0.99 -20.61 -1.87
C LEU A 81 0.99 -19.17 -2.37
N GLY A 82 0.17 -18.33 -1.72
CA GLY A 82 0.04 -16.91 -2.07
C GLY A 82 1.32 -16.12 -1.83
N GLY A 83 2.00 -16.36 -0.71
CA GLY A 83 3.24 -15.67 -0.35
C GLY A 83 4.50 -16.37 -0.85
N ALA A 84 5.57 -15.60 -1.01
CA ALA A 84 6.93 -16.13 -1.14
C ALA A 84 7.98 -15.13 -0.68
N PHE A 85 9.17 -15.65 -0.41
CA PHE A 85 10.39 -14.85 -0.38
C PHE A 85 10.99 -14.83 -1.78
N ALA A 86 11.33 -13.64 -2.27
CA ALA A 86 12.03 -13.43 -3.52
C ALA A 86 13.40 -12.78 -3.23
N ARG A 87 14.44 -13.19 -3.93
CA ARG A 87 15.76 -12.57 -3.84
C ARG A 87 16.00 -11.73 -5.09
N HIS A 88 16.27 -10.45 -4.89
CA HIS A 88 16.67 -9.56 -5.98
C HIS A 88 18.13 -9.83 -6.39
N ARG A 89 18.54 -9.36 -7.58
CA ARG A 89 19.88 -9.62 -8.15
C ARG A 89 21.02 -9.07 -7.29
N ASP A 90 20.75 -8.03 -6.50
CA ASP A 90 21.69 -7.45 -5.53
C ASP A 90 21.73 -8.18 -4.17
N GLY A 91 21.02 -9.30 -4.03
CA GLY A 91 21.01 -10.12 -2.82
C GLY A 91 19.96 -9.73 -1.77
N ARG A 92 19.24 -8.62 -1.95
CA ARG A 92 18.17 -8.22 -1.02
C ARG A 92 16.98 -9.19 -1.09
N THR A 93 16.34 -9.42 0.04
CA THR A 93 15.20 -10.33 0.16
C THR A 93 13.91 -9.54 0.30
N PHE A 94 12.92 -9.90 -0.50
CA PHE A 94 11.60 -9.31 -0.53
C PHE A 94 10.53 -10.34 -0.16
N VAL A 95 9.44 -9.87 0.43
CA VAL A 95 8.21 -10.65 0.54
C VAL A 95 7.31 -10.26 -0.61
N VAL A 96 6.81 -11.24 -1.35
CA VAL A 96 5.94 -11.06 -2.51
C VAL A 96 4.65 -11.86 -2.37
N HIS A 97 3.63 -11.47 -3.12
CA HIS A 97 2.34 -12.14 -3.16
C HIS A 97 1.88 -12.42 -4.60
N ARG A 98 1.48 -13.66 -4.88
CA ARG A 98 1.05 -14.14 -6.22
C ARG A 98 -0.40 -13.82 -6.58
N GLY A 99 -1.08 -13.03 -5.74
CA GLY A 99 -2.49 -12.68 -5.90
C GLY A 99 -3.49 -13.80 -5.55
N LEU A 100 -3.04 -14.86 -4.87
CA LEU A 100 -3.93 -15.92 -4.36
C LEU A 100 -4.67 -15.44 -3.10
N ILE A 101 -5.51 -14.40 -3.26
CA ILE A 101 -6.25 -13.73 -2.18
C ILE A 101 -7.61 -14.39 -1.90
N GLY A 102 -7.79 -15.64 -2.35
CA GLY A 102 -9.06 -16.35 -2.29
C GLY A 102 -9.64 -16.47 -0.88
N GLY A 103 -10.87 -16.98 -0.83
CA GLY A 103 -11.64 -17.23 0.37
C GLY A 103 -13.03 -17.75 -0.03
N ALA A 104 -13.94 -17.91 0.92
CA ALA A 104 -15.30 -18.40 0.64
C ALA A 104 -16.17 -17.41 -0.18
N LYS A 105 -15.69 -16.20 -0.49
CA LYS A 105 -16.44 -15.16 -1.21
C LYS A 105 -16.35 -15.36 -2.73
N LYS A 106 -17.49 -15.53 -3.40
CA LYS A 106 -17.59 -15.59 -4.87
C LYS A 106 -17.02 -14.31 -5.50
N GLY A 107 -16.26 -14.44 -6.58
CA GLY A 107 -15.64 -13.30 -7.29
C GLY A 107 -14.32 -12.80 -6.69
N VAL A 108 -13.91 -13.30 -5.53
CA VAL A 108 -12.63 -12.94 -4.89
C VAL A 108 -11.56 -13.98 -5.24
N GLY A 109 -10.57 -13.57 -6.05
CA GLY A 109 -9.48 -14.45 -6.46
C GLY A 109 -8.41 -13.72 -7.28
N LYS A 110 -7.57 -14.50 -7.97
CA LYS A 110 -6.41 -13.99 -8.71
C LYS A 110 -6.77 -12.98 -9.79
N SER A 111 -7.88 -13.16 -10.50
CA SER A 111 -8.33 -12.25 -11.56
C SER A 111 -8.77 -10.89 -11.01
N LEU A 112 -9.49 -10.88 -9.88
CA LEU A 112 -9.85 -9.64 -9.17
C LEU A 112 -8.59 -8.93 -8.70
N PHE A 113 -7.65 -9.66 -8.09
CA PHE A 113 -6.38 -9.09 -7.64
C PHE A 113 -5.59 -8.46 -8.80
N ALA A 114 -5.40 -9.19 -9.90
CA ALA A 114 -4.63 -8.68 -11.04
C ALA A 114 -5.28 -7.44 -11.69
N SER A 115 -6.61 -7.36 -11.74
CA SER A 115 -7.31 -6.23 -12.37
C SER A 115 -7.44 -5.00 -11.47
N ARG A 116 -7.58 -5.19 -10.16
CA ARG A 116 -7.96 -4.10 -9.24
C ARG A 116 -6.91 -3.75 -8.18
N PHE A 117 -5.96 -4.64 -7.88
CA PHE A 117 -4.91 -4.27 -6.92
C PHE A 117 -4.00 -3.18 -7.50
N ARG A 118 -3.71 -2.18 -6.68
CA ARG A 118 -2.75 -1.11 -6.95
C ARG A 118 -1.65 -1.15 -5.90
N GLY A 119 -0.41 -1.18 -6.36
CA GLY A 119 0.77 -1.33 -5.51
C GLY A 119 2.04 -1.49 -6.31
N VAL A 120 3.05 -2.12 -5.71
CA VAL A 120 4.32 -2.42 -6.39
C VAL A 120 4.21 -3.79 -7.04
N TRP A 121 4.58 -3.88 -8.31
CA TRP A 121 4.57 -5.12 -9.08
C TRP A 121 5.96 -5.41 -9.64
N SER A 122 6.36 -6.68 -9.62
CA SER A 122 7.59 -7.14 -10.24
C SER A 122 7.39 -8.49 -10.92
N ALA A 123 8.25 -8.79 -11.89
CA ALA A 123 8.38 -10.13 -12.42
C ALA A 123 9.11 -11.02 -11.41
N LEU A 124 8.56 -12.21 -11.13
CA LEU A 124 9.19 -13.26 -10.36
C LEU A 124 9.61 -14.39 -11.30
N GLU A 125 10.92 -14.66 -11.34
CA GLU A 125 11.52 -15.76 -12.08
C GLU A 125 11.59 -17.02 -11.20
N GLU A 126 10.92 -18.09 -11.59
CA GLU A 126 10.92 -19.39 -10.91
C GLU A 126 11.25 -20.50 -11.91
N GLY A 127 12.54 -20.76 -12.12
CA GLY A 127 13.02 -21.67 -13.16
C GLY A 127 12.75 -21.08 -14.55
N ARG A 128 11.92 -21.75 -15.37
CA ARG A 128 11.51 -21.25 -16.69
C ARG A 128 10.28 -20.34 -16.68
N ALA A 129 9.61 -20.22 -15.53
CA ALA A 129 8.39 -19.42 -15.42
C ALA A 129 8.72 -17.99 -14.98
N VAL A 130 8.14 -17.00 -15.65
CA VAL A 130 8.16 -15.60 -15.25
C VAL A 130 6.73 -15.16 -15.02
N THR A 131 6.40 -14.72 -13.81
CA THR A 131 5.03 -14.31 -13.46
C THR A 131 5.00 -12.99 -12.70
N PRO A 132 4.02 -12.11 -12.93
CA PRO A 132 3.87 -10.90 -12.15
C PRO A 132 3.43 -11.24 -10.72
N VAL A 133 4.09 -10.61 -9.74
CA VAL A 133 3.76 -10.70 -8.32
C VAL A 133 3.71 -9.30 -7.71
N ALA A 134 2.85 -9.13 -6.71
CA ALA A 134 2.87 -7.92 -5.91
C ALA A 134 4.04 -7.98 -4.93
N VAL A 135 4.85 -6.94 -4.87
CA VAL A 135 5.91 -6.79 -3.88
C VAL A 135 5.30 -6.19 -2.62
N ILE A 136 5.34 -6.93 -1.51
CA ILE A 136 4.84 -6.44 -0.23
C ILE A 136 5.87 -5.50 0.39
N GLY A 137 7.15 -5.86 0.36
CA GLY A 137 8.22 -5.03 0.92
C GLY A 137 9.56 -5.76 0.98
N GLU A 138 10.62 -4.98 1.11
CA GLU A 138 11.96 -5.50 1.43
C GLU A 138 11.97 -5.98 2.89
N LEU A 139 12.37 -7.23 3.12
CA LEU A 139 12.32 -7.85 4.44
C LEU A 139 13.21 -7.13 5.46
N SER A 140 14.36 -6.60 5.03
CA SER A 140 15.29 -5.82 5.86
C SER A 140 14.87 -4.37 6.10
N SER A 141 13.83 -3.87 5.43
CA SER A 141 13.40 -2.48 5.60
C SER A 141 12.91 -2.23 7.03
N PRO A 142 13.29 -1.11 7.66
CA PRO A 142 12.72 -0.71 8.95
C PRO A 142 11.19 -0.52 8.88
N ARG A 143 10.68 -0.20 7.69
CA ARG A 143 9.25 0.03 7.41
C ARG A 143 8.51 -1.23 6.93
N PHE A 144 9.15 -2.40 6.89
CA PHE A 144 8.56 -3.63 6.36
C PHE A 144 7.19 -3.96 6.96
N VAL A 145 7.03 -3.79 8.29
CA VAL A 145 5.75 -4.04 8.96
C VAL A 145 4.67 -3.09 8.46
N ARG A 146 5.00 -1.83 8.19
CA ARG A 146 4.07 -0.85 7.63
C ARG A 146 3.69 -1.20 6.19
N HIS A 147 4.63 -1.64 5.37
CA HIS A 147 4.33 -2.10 4.01
C HIS A 147 3.37 -3.30 4.02
N LEU A 148 3.63 -4.30 4.87
CA LEU A 148 2.75 -5.45 5.01
C LEU A 148 1.37 -5.05 5.54
N SER A 149 1.33 -4.12 6.49
CA SER A 149 0.09 -3.62 7.07
C SER A 149 -0.81 -2.96 6.02
N LEU A 150 -0.22 -2.10 5.18
CA LEU A 150 -0.93 -1.50 4.04
C LEU A 150 -1.38 -2.54 3.02
N PHE A 151 -0.56 -3.56 2.74
CA PHE A 151 -0.98 -4.66 1.88
C PHE A 151 -2.23 -5.36 2.43
N VAL A 152 -2.28 -5.69 3.73
CA VAL A 152 -3.46 -6.32 4.36
C VAL A 152 -4.69 -5.42 4.27
N LEU A 153 -4.53 -4.11 4.54
CA LEU A 153 -5.60 -3.11 4.40
C LEU A 153 -6.16 -3.06 2.96
N LYS A 154 -5.28 -3.07 1.95
CA LYS A 154 -5.68 -3.10 0.54
C LYS A 154 -6.41 -4.39 0.16
N ILE A 155 -5.97 -5.54 0.68
CA ILE A 155 -6.69 -6.81 0.45
C ILE A 155 -8.10 -6.76 1.04
N ASP A 156 -8.27 -6.19 2.24
CA ASP A 156 -9.60 -6.05 2.83
C ASP A 156 -10.53 -5.19 1.97
N ARG A 157 -10.07 -4.00 1.58
CA ARG A 157 -10.82 -3.09 0.71
C ARG A 157 -11.19 -3.77 -0.61
N LEU A 158 -10.24 -4.44 -1.23
CA LEU A 158 -10.46 -5.17 -2.47
C LEU A 158 -11.52 -6.27 -2.33
N LYS A 159 -11.51 -7.02 -1.22
CA LYS A 159 -12.50 -8.05 -0.93
C LYS A 159 -13.89 -7.49 -0.68
N ASN A 160 -13.99 -6.27 -0.15
CA ASN A 160 -15.26 -5.61 0.12
C ASN A 160 -15.86 -4.97 -1.15
N LEU A 161 -15.02 -4.46 -2.06
CA LEU A 161 -15.46 -3.98 -3.39
C LEU A 161 -16.13 -5.08 -4.24
N ALA A 162 -15.75 -6.35 -4.07
CA ALA A 162 -16.37 -7.46 -4.80
C ALA A 162 -17.79 -7.81 -4.31
N VAL A 163 -18.19 -7.33 -3.13
CA VAL A 163 -19.48 -7.62 -2.50
C VAL A 163 -20.48 -6.48 -2.70
N ALA A 164 -20.01 -5.24 -2.85
CA ALA A 164 -20.86 -4.08 -3.10
C ALA A 164 -21.52 -4.19 -4.49
N SER A 165 -22.86 -4.22 -4.53
CA SER A 165 -23.62 -4.10 -5.78
C SER A 165 -23.48 -2.68 -6.35
N PRO A 166 -23.31 -2.51 -7.67
CA PRO A 166 -23.22 -1.19 -8.32
C PRO A 166 -24.43 -0.27 -8.07
N GLN A 167 -25.56 -0.83 -7.64
CA GLN A 167 -26.83 -0.12 -7.43
C GLN A 167 -26.91 0.64 -6.08
N LEU A 168 -25.92 0.50 -5.18
CA LEU A 168 -25.96 1.12 -3.85
C LEU A 168 -25.02 2.33 -3.67
N GLU A 169 -24.16 2.64 -4.65
CA GLU A 169 -23.29 3.84 -4.60
C GLU A 169 -23.97 5.03 -5.29
N MET A 170 -25.11 5.46 -4.75
CA MET A 170 -25.51 6.86 -4.89
C MET A 170 -25.09 7.59 -3.62
N SER A 171 -23.82 7.98 -3.54
CA SER A 171 -23.35 8.93 -2.52
C SER A 171 -22.82 10.17 -3.22
N PHE A 172 -23.37 11.34 -2.88
CA PHE A 172 -22.79 12.64 -3.18
C PHE A 172 -21.28 12.57 -2.93
N GLU A 173 -20.47 12.76 -3.98
CA GLU A 173 -19.03 12.53 -3.92
C GLU A 173 -18.36 13.49 -2.93
N THR A 174 -18.31 13.10 -1.67
CA THR A 174 -17.39 13.70 -0.71
C THR A 174 -15.99 13.21 -1.09
N VAL A 175 -15.14 14.15 -1.49
CA VAL A 175 -13.71 13.93 -1.71
C VAL A 175 -13.13 13.17 -0.52
N SER A 176 -12.67 11.95 -0.77
CA SER A 176 -12.18 11.02 0.25
C SER A 176 -10.90 10.35 -0.21
N PHE A 177 -10.03 10.01 0.74
CA PHE A 177 -8.81 9.27 0.45
C PHE A 177 -9.10 7.77 0.49
N ARG A 178 -8.64 7.07 -0.54
CA ARG A 178 -8.85 5.66 -0.81
C ARG A 178 -7.49 4.99 -1.00
N GLU A 179 -7.03 4.29 0.03
CA GLU A 179 -5.73 3.61 0.05
C GLU A 179 -5.62 2.58 -1.10
N GLU A 180 -6.71 1.93 -1.46
CA GLU A 180 -6.77 0.93 -2.55
C GLU A 180 -6.48 1.48 -3.94
N TRP A 181 -6.48 2.80 -4.13
CA TRP A 181 -6.13 3.46 -5.38
C TRP A 181 -4.65 3.86 -5.46
N ILE A 182 -3.90 3.73 -4.36
CA ILE A 182 -2.48 4.11 -4.33
C ILE A 182 -1.61 3.01 -4.93
N GLY A 183 -0.67 3.41 -5.78
CA GLY A 183 0.29 2.54 -6.46
C GLY A 183 -0.13 2.15 -7.87
N ARG A 184 0.64 1.25 -8.49
CA ARG A 184 0.57 0.95 -9.92
C ARG A 184 -0.28 -0.28 -10.23
N ALA A 185 -0.82 -0.32 -11.44
CA ALA A 185 -1.46 -1.51 -11.98
C ALA A 185 -0.41 -2.57 -12.39
N VAL A 186 -0.82 -3.83 -12.54
CA VAL A 186 0.09 -4.91 -12.97
C VAL A 186 0.72 -4.66 -14.35
N THR A 187 0.08 -3.86 -15.20
CA THR A 187 0.55 -3.50 -16.54
C THR A 187 1.63 -2.41 -16.55
N GLU A 188 1.88 -1.77 -15.41
CA GLU A 188 2.77 -0.61 -15.27
C GLU A 188 4.10 -1.00 -14.59
N THR A 189 4.50 -2.27 -14.67
CA THR A 189 5.71 -2.79 -14.02
C THR A 189 6.98 -2.11 -14.54
N ASP A 190 7.69 -1.41 -13.67
CA ASP A 190 8.96 -0.71 -13.98
C ASP A 190 10.19 -1.32 -13.28
N GLY A 191 10.04 -2.44 -12.57
CA GLY A 191 11.15 -3.14 -11.92
C GLY A 191 11.72 -2.40 -10.70
N SER A 192 10.98 -1.45 -10.13
CA SER A 192 11.43 -0.68 -8.98
C SER A 192 11.44 -1.50 -7.68
N GLY A 193 12.58 -1.46 -6.98
CA GLY A 193 12.89 -2.23 -5.77
C GLY A 193 12.22 -1.70 -4.49
N GLY A 194 12.91 -1.82 -3.35
CA GLY A 194 12.36 -1.52 -2.02
C GLY A 194 11.78 -0.11 -1.82
N LEU A 195 12.33 0.91 -2.50
CA LEU A 195 11.84 2.30 -2.40
C LEU A 195 10.42 2.47 -2.95
N ALA A 196 10.01 1.68 -3.95
CA ALA A 196 8.64 1.75 -4.46
C ALA A 196 7.61 1.34 -3.41
N CYS A 197 7.99 0.46 -2.47
CA CYS A 197 7.10 0.05 -1.38
C CYS A 197 6.87 1.18 -0.36
N ASP A 198 7.73 2.22 -0.35
CA ASP A 198 7.59 3.39 0.50
C ASP A 198 6.55 4.41 -0.01
N HIS A 199 6.10 4.31 -1.27
CA HIS A 199 5.11 5.22 -1.87
C HIS A 199 3.82 5.32 -1.06
N GLY A 200 3.14 4.19 -0.82
CA GLY A 200 1.92 4.15 -0.02
C GLY A 200 2.07 4.76 1.39
N PRO A 201 3.08 4.33 2.17
CA PRO A 201 3.41 4.96 3.45
C PRO A 201 3.56 6.50 3.38
N ILE A 202 4.28 7.03 2.40
CA ILE A 202 4.49 8.49 2.29
C ILE A 202 3.16 9.19 1.95
N VAL A 203 2.40 8.66 0.99
CA VAL A 203 1.09 9.21 0.60
C VAL A 203 0.12 9.23 1.79
N GLN A 204 0.07 8.14 2.58
CA GLN A 204 -0.79 8.05 3.76
C GLN A 204 -0.43 9.11 4.82
N ASP A 205 0.87 9.32 5.07
CA ASP A 205 1.32 10.32 6.03
C ASP A 205 1.07 11.74 5.53
N LEU A 206 1.26 12.00 4.23
CA LEU A 206 0.96 13.30 3.63
C LEU A 206 -0.53 13.62 3.71
N ALA A 207 -1.39 12.64 3.39
CA ALA A 207 -2.84 12.79 3.50
C ALA A 207 -3.25 13.11 4.95
N ALA A 208 -2.65 12.43 5.93
CA ALA A 208 -2.89 12.70 7.34
C ALA A 208 -2.40 14.10 7.76
N ALA A 209 -1.21 14.50 7.30
CA ALA A 209 -0.62 15.81 7.61
C ALA A 209 -1.47 16.97 7.04
N LEU A 210 -1.95 16.84 5.79
CA LEU A 210 -2.83 17.81 5.16
C LEU A 210 -4.19 17.89 5.86
N ARG A 211 -4.78 16.76 6.25
CA ARG A 211 -6.04 16.71 7.02
C ARG A 211 -5.92 17.36 8.39
N ALA A 212 -4.79 17.18 9.07
CA ALA A 212 -4.52 17.83 10.34
C ALA A 212 -4.50 19.37 10.23
N ARG A 213 -4.35 19.91 9.01
CA ARG A 213 -4.46 21.34 8.69
C ARG A 213 -5.86 21.76 8.24
N GLY A 214 -6.87 20.89 8.36
CA GLY A 214 -8.26 21.17 8.00
C GLY A 214 -8.57 21.07 6.51
N LEU A 215 -7.65 20.54 5.69
CA LEU A 215 -7.84 20.43 4.24
C LEU A 215 -8.71 19.23 3.85
N ARG A 216 -9.50 19.40 2.78
CA ARG A 216 -10.33 18.34 2.20
C ARG A 216 -9.52 17.51 1.21
N VAL A 217 -8.90 16.46 1.74
CA VAL A 217 -7.97 15.59 1.00
C VAL A 217 -8.68 14.34 0.49
N GLY A 218 -8.46 14.04 -0.80
CA GLY A 218 -8.82 12.77 -1.41
C GLY A 218 -7.80 12.35 -2.47
N ASN A 219 -8.16 11.37 -3.27
CA ASN A 219 -7.38 10.86 -4.40
C ASN A 219 -8.32 10.23 -5.44
N ASP A 220 -7.77 9.85 -6.59
CA ASP A 220 -8.49 9.13 -7.64
C ASP A 220 -7.63 8.06 -8.31
N ASP A 221 -8.11 7.48 -9.41
CA ASP A 221 -7.42 6.45 -10.18
C ASP A 221 -6.15 6.93 -10.89
N ARG A 222 -5.93 8.26 -10.94
CA ARG A 222 -4.83 8.90 -11.66
C ARG A 222 -3.91 9.72 -10.78
N ARG A 223 -4.32 10.11 -9.57
CA ARG A 223 -3.59 11.09 -8.74
C ARG A 223 -3.42 10.58 -7.32
N ASP A 224 -2.19 10.67 -6.81
CA ASP A 224 -1.87 10.24 -5.45
C ASP A 224 -2.69 11.00 -4.41
N LEU A 225 -2.73 12.33 -4.51
CA LEU A 225 -3.57 13.19 -3.68
C LEU A 225 -4.10 14.40 -4.45
N LEU A 226 -5.29 14.82 -4.06
CA LEU A 226 -5.92 16.07 -4.47
C LEU A 226 -6.52 16.79 -3.26
N ILE A 227 -6.57 18.12 -3.34
CA ILE A 227 -7.22 18.97 -2.33
C ILE A 227 -8.33 19.74 -3.02
N THR A 228 -9.50 19.74 -2.39
CA THR A 228 -10.69 20.44 -2.90
C THR A 228 -11.14 21.56 -1.99
N ASP A 229 -11.82 22.55 -2.57
CA ASP A 229 -12.55 23.56 -1.81
C ASP A 229 -13.89 23.03 -1.26
N GLY A 230 -14.68 23.90 -0.64
CA GLY A 230 -16.00 23.55 -0.12
C GLY A 230 -17.01 23.11 -1.18
N GLY A 231 -16.81 23.50 -2.45
CA GLY A 231 -17.64 23.16 -3.60
C GLY A 231 -17.13 21.96 -4.40
N GLY A 232 -16.04 21.31 -3.97
CA GLY A 232 -15.47 20.15 -4.65
C GLY A 232 -14.52 20.49 -5.80
N ARG A 233 -14.22 21.78 -6.06
CA ARG A 233 -13.25 22.17 -7.09
C ARG A 233 -11.85 21.77 -6.63
N ILE A 234 -11.13 21.06 -7.49
CA ILE A 234 -9.73 20.69 -7.25
C ILE A 234 -8.86 21.95 -7.32
N GLY A 235 -8.27 22.31 -6.19
CA GLY A 235 -7.32 23.41 -6.09
C GLY A 235 -5.87 22.96 -6.13
N TRP A 236 -5.59 21.71 -5.73
CA TRP A 236 -4.24 21.17 -5.67
C TRP A 236 -4.19 19.73 -6.13
N VAL A 237 -3.11 19.38 -6.81
CA VAL A 237 -2.72 17.98 -7.07
C VAL A 237 -1.29 17.76 -6.60
N LEU A 238 -1.09 16.63 -5.92
CA LEU A 238 0.20 16.26 -5.36
C LEU A 238 0.59 14.89 -5.89
N GLN A 239 1.83 14.78 -6.36
CA GLN A 239 2.43 13.54 -6.83
C GLN A 239 3.60 13.18 -5.92
N VAL A 240 3.55 11.98 -5.33
CA VAL A 240 4.61 11.49 -4.44
C VAL A 240 5.58 10.64 -5.24
N ILE A 241 6.86 10.97 -5.14
CA ILE A 241 7.96 10.22 -5.74
C ILE A 241 8.94 9.85 -4.62
N PRO A 242 9.04 8.55 -4.23
CA PRO A 242 9.93 8.11 -3.15
C PRO A 242 11.42 8.06 -3.53
N ASP A 243 11.73 8.16 -4.82
CA ASP A 243 13.08 8.06 -5.41
C ASP A 243 13.56 9.45 -5.86
N SER A 244 14.83 9.77 -5.64
CA SER A 244 15.45 11.02 -6.09
C SER A 244 16.09 10.92 -7.48
N SER A 245 15.98 9.78 -8.17
CA SER A 245 16.51 9.63 -9.53
C SER A 245 15.86 10.60 -10.52
N GLU A 246 16.64 11.14 -11.46
CA GLU A 246 16.15 12.08 -12.46
C GLU A 246 14.98 11.51 -13.27
N ARG A 247 15.03 10.22 -13.59
CA ARG A 247 13.95 9.50 -14.26
C ARG A 247 12.66 9.54 -13.44
N ALA A 248 12.71 9.19 -12.15
CA ALA A 248 11.53 9.19 -11.29
C ALA A 248 10.94 10.59 -11.13
N VAL A 249 11.80 11.61 -11.03
CA VAL A 249 11.39 13.03 -11.02
C VAL A 249 10.68 13.40 -12.32
N PHE A 250 11.24 13.06 -13.48
CA PHE A 250 10.62 13.34 -14.78
C PHE A 250 9.29 12.62 -14.96
N ASP A 251 9.21 11.35 -14.57
CA ASP A 251 7.97 10.59 -14.61
C ASP A 251 6.89 11.26 -13.72
N GLY A 252 7.26 11.71 -12.52
CA GLY A 252 6.36 12.44 -11.63
C GLY A 252 5.89 13.80 -12.16
N VAL A 253 6.79 14.57 -12.78
CA VAL A 253 6.46 15.86 -13.40
C VAL A 253 5.53 15.67 -14.60
N ALA A 254 5.85 14.71 -15.48
CA ALA A 254 4.99 14.38 -16.61
C ALA A 254 3.58 13.98 -16.15
N HIS A 255 3.50 13.19 -15.07
CA HIS A 255 2.23 12.80 -14.46
C HIS A 255 1.41 14.01 -14.00
N LEU A 256 2.03 14.95 -13.26
CA LEU A 256 1.38 16.18 -12.80
C LEU A 256 0.90 17.06 -13.95
N LEU A 257 1.68 17.17 -15.03
CA LEU A 257 1.34 18.00 -16.18
C LEU A 257 0.21 17.38 -17.00
N ILE A 258 0.27 16.07 -17.27
CA ILE A 258 -0.75 15.36 -18.06
C ILE A 258 -2.07 15.30 -17.30
N TYR A 259 -2.06 14.82 -16.05
CA TYR A 259 -3.29 14.68 -15.24
C TYR A 259 -3.72 15.97 -14.55
N GLY A 260 -2.96 17.04 -14.75
CA GLY A 260 -3.31 18.40 -14.36
C GLY A 260 -3.61 19.34 -15.52
N ALA A 261 -3.66 18.86 -16.76
CA ALA A 261 -3.91 19.69 -17.95
C ALA A 261 -5.37 20.19 -17.99
N ASP A 262 -6.31 19.33 -17.62
CA ASP A 262 -7.76 19.63 -17.63
C ASP A 262 -8.25 20.26 -16.33
N LEU A 263 -7.33 20.60 -15.41
CA LEU A 263 -7.69 21.19 -14.13
C LEU A 263 -7.95 22.69 -14.25
N PRO A 264 -8.79 23.25 -13.36
CA PRO A 264 -9.11 24.67 -13.40
C PRO A 264 -7.85 25.55 -13.30
N ASP A 265 -7.91 26.71 -13.94
CA ASP A 265 -6.86 27.72 -13.82
C ASP A 265 -6.56 28.04 -12.34
N GLY A 266 -5.27 28.16 -12.04
CA GLY A 266 -4.76 28.37 -10.68
C GLY A 266 -4.60 27.11 -9.84
N CYS A 267 -4.86 25.91 -10.38
CA CYS A 267 -4.57 24.66 -9.67
C CYS A 267 -3.07 24.50 -9.40
N ARG A 268 -2.70 24.32 -8.13
CA ARG A 268 -1.32 24.10 -7.71
C ARG A 268 -0.89 22.65 -7.97
N ARG A 269 0.29 22.48 -8.55
CA ARG A 269 0.91 21.18 -8.80
C ARG A 269 2.10 21.03 -7.87
N VAL A 270 2.09 20.00 -7.03
CA VAL A 270 3.13 19.78 -6.03
C VAL A 270 3.79 18.43 -6.29
N LEU A 271 5.11 18.45 -6.47
CA LEU A 271 5.92 17.25 -6.53
C LEU A 271 6.55 17.02 -5.15
N VAL A 272 6.28 15.87 -4.57
CA VAL A 272 6.74 15.48 -3.24
C VAL A 272 7.91 14.51 -3.38
N LEU A 273 9.07 14.87 -2.84
CA LEU A 273 10.36 14.20 -3.06
C LEU A 273 11.16 14.03 -1.77
N PRO A 274 12.12 13.09 -1.69
CA PRO A 274 12.97 12.97 -0.51
C PRO A 274 13.74 14.27 -0.22
N ASP A 275 13.84 14.64 1.06
CA ASP A 275 14.67 15.75 1.51
C ASP A 275 16.15 15.43 1.31
N GLY A 276 16.97 16.46 1.06
CA GLY A 276 18.39 16.30 0.75
C GLY A 276 18.68 15.64 -0.61
N ALA A 277 17.66 15.26 -1.39
CA ALA A 277 17.86 15.03 -2.81
C ALA A 277 18.41 16.33 -3.42
N ASP A 278 19.49 16.23 -4.21
CA ASP A 278 19.80 17.30 -5.15
C ASP A 278 18.47 17.60 -5.87
N LYS A 279 18.10 18.87 -5.95
CA LYS A 279 16.82 19.29 -6.56
C LYS A 279 17.12 19.73 -7.99
N PRO A 280 17.62 18.84 -8.89
CA PRO A 280 17.94 19.24 -10.24
C PRO A 280 16.67 19.80 -10.85
N HIS A 281 16.84 20.80 -11.71
CA HIS A 281 15.74 21.44 -12.41
C HIS A 281 14.78 22.26 -11.54
N LYS A 282 15.06 22.56 -10.25
CA LYS A 282 14.20 23.41 -9.40
C LYS A 282 13.68 24.67 -10.10
N GLU A 283 14.57 25.43 -10.74
CA GLU A 283 14.19 26.64 -11.48
C GLU A 283 13.34 26.36 -12.72
N ARG A 284 13.53 25.21 -13.38
CA ARG A 284 12.71 24.78 -14.52
C ARG A 284 11.32 24.33 -14.06
N LEU A 285 11.25 23.58 -12.96
CA LEU A 285 9.99 23.14 -12.35
C LEU A 285 9.16 24.34 -11.89
N LYS A 286 9.79 25.34 -11.29
CA LYS A 286 9.14 26.62 -10.97
C LYS A 286 8.55 27.31 -12.20
N LYS A 287 9.28 27.33 -13.33
CA LYS A 287 8.77 27.86 -14.61
C LYS A 287 7.62 27.04 -15.19
N LEU A 288 7.52 25.76 -14.84
CA LEU A 288 6.40 24.88 -15.19
C LEU A 288 5.25 24.94 -14.17
N HIS A 289 5.31 25.86 -13.19
CA HIS A 289 4.33 25.99 -12.12
C HIS A 289 4.17 24.69 -11.31
N VAL A 290 5.29 24.01 -11.04
CA VAL A 290 5.38 22.85 -10.16
C VAL A 290 6.15 23.24 -8.91
N ASP A 291 5.45 23.22 -7.77
CA ASP A 291 6.03 23.42 -6.45
C ASP A 291 6.69 22.12 -5.95
N LEU A 292 7.73 22.26 -5.13
CA LEU A 292 8.43 21.13 -4.52
C LEU A 292 8.11 21.05 -3.03
N LEU A 293 7.76 19.86 -2.56
CA LEU A 293 7.57 19.57 -1.14
C LEU A 293 8.52 18.44 -0.71
N PRO A 294 9.62 18.74 0.01
CA PRO A 294 10.49 17.70 0.53
C PRO A 294 9.80 16.91 1.65
N PHE A 295 10.12 15.62 1.75
CA PHE A 295 9.77 14.77 2.89
C PHE A 295 11.01 14.10 3.48
N ALA A 296 11.03 13.92 4.78
CA ALA A 296 12.06 13.16 5.49
C ALA A 296 11.42 11.99 6.26
N TRP A 297 12.23 11.02 6.65
CA TRP A 297 11.79 9.95 7.56
C TRP A 297 12.10 10.35 9.01
N ASP A 298 11.07 10.40 9.83
CA ASP A 298 11.18 10.35 11.28
C ASP A 298 10.80 8.94 11.72
N GLU A 299 11.81 8.13 12.03
CA GLU A 299 11.70 6.68 12.20
C GLU A 299 10.97 6.00 11.01
N ASN A 300 9.70 5.61 11.21
CA ASN A 300 8.85 4.92 10.22
C ASN A 300 7.76 5.81 9.61
N ARG A 301 7.77 7.10 9.93
CA ARG A 301 6.78 8.08 9.49
C ARG A 301 7.43 9.11 8.56
N ALA A 302 6.79 9.39 7.43
CA ALA A 302 7.18 10.48 6.57
C ALA A 302 6.70 11.80 7.19
N VAL A 303 7.61 12.76 7.29
CA VAL A 303 7.35 14.12 7.77
C VAL A 303 7.63 15.12 6.66
N PHE A 304 6.94 16.26 6.68
CA PHE A 304 6.96 17.27 5.61
C PHE A 304 7.32 18.64 6.19
N PRO A 305 8.61 18.93 6.40
CA PRO A 305 9.06 20.14 7.10
C PRO A 305 8.53 21.43 6.48
N ASP A 306 8.51 21.49 5.14
CA ASP A 306 8.15 22.69 4.39
C ASP A 306 6.64 22.79 4.11
N LEU A 307 5.82 21.85 4.62
CA LEU A 307 4.38 21.84 4.35
C LEU A 307 3.69 23.12 4.82
N ALA A 308 4.12 23.70 5.95
CA ALA A 308 3.54 24.95 6.44
C ALA A 308 3.84 26.16 5.56
N ALA A 309 4.99 26.19 4.89
CA ALA A 309 5.36 27.28 3.99
C ALA A 309 4.62 27.18 2.64
N LEU A 310 4.16 25.98 2.29
CA LEU A 310 3.47 25.72 1.04
C LEU A 310 1.98 26.12 1.10
N LEU A 311 1.32 25.88 2.23
CA LEU A 311 -0.10 26.19 2.46
C LEU A 311 -0.36 27.70 2.54
#